data_AF-A0A0D2UIH1-F1
#
_entry.id   AF-A0A0D2UIH1-F1
#
_cell.length_a   1.000
_cell.length_b   1.000
_cell.length_c   1.000
_cell.angle_alpha   90.00
_cell.angle_beta   90.00
_cell.angle_gamma   90.00
#
_symmetry.space_group_name_H-M   'P 1'
#
loop_
_entity.id
_entity.type
_entity.pdbx_description
1 polymer ?
#
loop_
_entity_poly.entity_id
_entity_poly.type
_entity_poly.pdbx_seq_one_letter_code
_entity_poly.pdbx_strand_id
1 'polypeptide(L)'
;MAASSSLLFTLLLVLLTFSDSSVQTLGLEVGINYGQIANNLPSPARVSYLLRSLNISRVKLYDADPNVLLAFANTNVEFIIGLGNEYLQNMTDPIKAQNWIQQRVQPYLTRTKITCITVGNEVYKTYDHQLWSNLLPAMQTVYNTLVNLGLDKQVTVTTAHSLDILSLSFPPSVGAFRQDLGEYLHGILNFHAQVKSPFLINAYPYFAYKDKPNEVPLNYVLFQPNQGTMDPSTNLKYDNMLFAQIDAVYSAIKAMGHTDIEVRISETGWPSRGDENEVGATPENAGLYNGNLLRRIEEKQGTPAKPNVPIDIYVFALFNENQKPGPTSERNYGLFYPDGTPVYNIGVQGYLPELIYSSATTNNGFSICSLLVLAIAYLISS
;
A
#
# COMPACT_ATOMS: atom_id res chain seq x y z
N MET A 1 2.63 50.23 34.11
CA MET A 1 3.66 49.35 33.54
C MET A 1 3.59 47.90 34.03
N ALA A 2 3.11 47.61 35.26
CA ALA A 2 3.00 46.21 35.74
C ALA A 2 1.82 45.40 35.15
N ALA A 3 0.73 46.06 34.73
CA ALA A 3 -0.44 45.36 34.17
C ALA A 3 -0.21 44.88 32.72
N SER A 4 0.61 45.58 31.95
CA SER A 4 0.93 45.25 30.55
C SER A 4 1.90 44.07 30.44
N SER A 5 2.81 43.88 31.41
CA SER A 5 3.73 42.73 31.44
C SER A 5 3.02 41.43 31.81
N SER A 6 1.99 41.51 32.66
CA SER A 6 1.16 40.35 33.03
C SER A 6 0.39 39.81 31.83
N LEU A 7 -0.21 40.67 31.01
CA LEU A 7 -0.94 40.24 29.81
C LEU A 7 -0.03 39.59 28.77
N LEU A 8 1.18 40.13 28.58
CA LEU A 8 2.16 39.55 27.66
C LEU A 8 2.61 38.15 28.11
N PHE A 9 2.81 37.97 29.42
CA PHE A 9 3.23 36.69 29.99
C PHE A 9 2.12 35.64 29.92
N THR A 10 0.86 36.03 30.14
CA THR A 10 -0.30 35.13 29.96
C THR A 10 -0.49 34.75 28.49
N LEU A 11 -0.30 35.69 27.55
CA LEU A 11 -0.38 35.41 26.11
C LEU A 11 0.73 34.44 25.65
N LEU A 12 1.95 34.60 26.17
CA LEU A 12 3.08 33.71 25.87
C LEU A 12 2.86 32.29 26.43
N LEU A 13 2.27 32.18 27.62
CA LEU A 13 1.95 30.89 28.24
C LEU A 13 0.83 30.17 27.47
N VAL A 14 -0.18 30.90 27.00
CA VAL A 14 -1.25 30.36 26.16
C VAL A 14 -0.69 29.88 24.81
N LEU A 15 0.19 30.65 24.17
CA LEU A 15 0.88 30.25 22.93
C LEU A 15 1.78 29.02 23.12
N LEU A 16 2.41 28.86 24.28
CA LEU A 16 3.21 27.67 24.61
C LEU A 16 2.35 26.43 24.90
N THR A 17 1.12 26.59 25.40
CA THR A 17 0.18 25.47 25.60
C THR A 17 -0.53 25.00 24.33
N PHE A 18 -0.49 25.78 23.24
CA PHE A 18 -1.02 25.38 21.93
C PHE A 18 0.01 24.65 21.04
N SER A 19 1.27 24.53 21.47
CA SER A 19 2.36 23.97 20.65
C SER A 19 2.42 22.44 20.59
N ASP A 20 1.65 21.71 21.42
CA ASP A 20 1.66 20.24 21.46
C ASP A 20 0.31 19.61 21.06
N SER A 21 -0.55 20.35 20.36
CA SER A 21 -1.61 19.71 19.59
C SER A 21 -0.97 19.12 18.33
N SER A 22 -0.53 17.86 18.40
CA SER A 22 -0.29 17.07 17.20
C SER A 22 -1.58 17.08 16.39
N VAL A 23 -1.64 17.96 15.40
CA VAL A 23 -2.65 17.88 14.36
C VAL A 23 -2.43 16.51 13.74
N GLN A 24 -3.25 15.54 14.12
CA GLN A 24 -3.48 14.34 13.32
C GLN A 24 -4.09 14.87 12.03
N THR A 25 -3.22 15.26 11.10
CA THR A 25 -3.58 15.36 9.70
C THR A 25 -4.15 13.99 9.35
N LEU A 26 -5.45 13.94 9.05
CA LEU A 26 -6.12 12.75 8.54
C LEU A 26 -5.31 12.30 7.32
N GLY A 27 -4.42 11.34 7.54
CA GLY A 27 -3.73 10.66 6.46
C GLY A 27 -4.78 9.98 5.62
N LEU A 28 -4.59 9.93 4.30
CA LEU A 28 -5.37 8.98 3.53
C LEU A 28 -5.08 7.60 4.14
N GLU A 29 -6.09 6.91 4.66
CA GLU A 29 -5.94 5.56 5.25
C GLU A 29 -5.48 4.51 4.20
N VAL A 30 -5.33 4.95 2.93
CA VAL A 30 -4.82 4.20 1.79
C VAL A 30 -3.31 3.95 1.86
N GLY A 31 -2.90 2.75 1.48
CA GLY A 31 -1.52 2.43 1.17
C GLY A 31 -1.19 2.66 -0.30
N ILE A 32 0.10 2.76 -0.61
CA ILE A 32 0.57 2.84 -2.00
C ILE A 32 1.65 1.78 -2.25
N ASN A 33 1.57 1.10 -3.39
CA ASN A 33 2.66 0.26 -3.87
C ASN A 33 3.75 1.16 -4.47
N TYR A 34 4.96 1.09 -3.91
CA TYR A 34 6.12 1.78 -4.45
C TYR A 34 6.97 0.79 -5.25
N GLY A 35 6.57 0.59 -6.51
CA GLY A 35 7.31 -0.20 -7.48
C GLY A 35 8.59 0.51 -7.96
N GLN A 36 9.63 -0.27 -8.22
CA GLN A 36 10.97 0.21 -8.57
C GLN A 36 11.52 -0.38 -9.88
N ILE A 37 10.68 -1.01 -10.71
CA ILE A 37 11.10 -1.60 -11.99
C ILE A 37 11.15 -0.51 -13.07
N ALA A 38 12.07 0.43 -12.89
CA ALA A 38 12.30 1.56 -13.78
C ALA A 38 13.70 2.15 -13.59
N ASN A 39 14.17 2.87 -14.61
CA ASN A 39 15.50 3.51 -14.62
C ASN A 39 15.47 5.04 -14.50
N ASN A 40 14.30 5.63 -14.27
CA ASN A 40 14.08 7.08 -14.29
C ASN A 40 13.32 7.61 -13.05
N LEU A 41 13.16 6.80 -12.00
CA LEU A 41 12.45 7.18 -10.78
C LEU A 41 13.24 8.22 -9.95
N PRO A 42 12.55 9.06 -9.15
CA PRO A 42 13.21 9.91 -8.16
C PRO A 42 13.98 9.07 -7.13
N SER A 43 14.96 9.70 -6.46
CA SER A 43 15.63 9.06 -5.34
C SER A 43 14.65 8.76 -4.20
N PRO A 44 14.87 7.70 -3.39
CA PRO A 44 13.97 7.36 -2.29
C PRO A 44 13.73 8.50 -1.29
N ALA A 45 14.72 9.37 -1.09
CA ALA A 45 14.57 10.58 -0.26
C ALA A 45 13.54 11.55 -0.83
N ARG A 46 13.54 11.79 -2.14
CA ARG A 46 12.53 12.64 -2.81
C ARG A 46 11.15 11.98 -2.76
N VAL A 47 11.08 10.66 -2.92
CA VAL A 47 9.83 9.91 -2.77
C VAL A 47 9.27 10.01 -1.35
N SER A 48 10.12 9.94 -0.33
CA SER A 48 9.74 10.17 1.08
C SER A 48 9.14 11.55 1.34
N TYR A 49 9.64 12.59 0.67
CA TYR A 49 8.99 13.92 0.71
C TYR A 49 7.64 13.93 -0.03
N LEU A 50 7.58 13.34 -1.24
CA LEU A 50 6.35 13.28 -2.01
C LEU A 50 5.22 12.59 -1.22
N LEU A 51 5.46 11.40 -0.68
CA LEU A 51 4.43 10.66 0.06
C LEU A 51 3.94 11.40 1.30
N ARG A 52 4.85 12.05 2.03
CA ARG A 52 4.46 12.90 3.18
C ARG A 52 3.65 14.12 2.75
N SER A 53 3.99 14.75 1.62
CA SER A 53 3.18 15.86 1.08
C SER A 53 1.77 15.43 0.64
N LEU A 54 1.61 14.15 0.28
CA LEU A 54 0.34 13.53 -0.07
C LEU A 54 -0.42 12.98 1.15
N ASN A 55 0.12 13.11 2.37
CA ASN A 55 -0.38 12.47 3.58
C ASN A 55 -0.57 10.94 3.44
N ILE A 56 0.29 10.29 2.64
CA ILE A 56 0.35 8.83 2.53
C ILE A 56 1.32 8.31 3.57
N SER A 57 0.80 7.51 4.52
CA SER A 57 1.58 6.97 5.64
C SER A 57 1.79 5.46 5.57
N ARG A 58 1.42 4.81 4.46
CA ARG A 58 1.51 3.35 4.28
C ARG A 58 2.08 3.02 2.91
N VAL A 59 3.14 2.23 2.88
CA VAL A 59 3.86 1.85 1.66
C VAL A 59 4.05 0.34 1.61
N LYS A 60 3.79 -0.25 0.45
CA LYS A 60 4.17 -1.63 0.15
C LYS A 60 5.33 -1.63 -0.85
N LEU A 61 6.42 -2.29 -0.47
CA LEU A 61 7.58 -2.60 -1.32
C LEU A 61 7.53 -4.06 -1.75
N TYR A 62 8.13 -4.35 -2.91
CA TYR A 62 8.26 -5.69 -3.45
C TYR A 62 9.55 -6.40 -3.02
N ASP A 63 10.41 -5.67 -2.31
CA ASP A 63 11.66 -6.15 -1.74
C ASP A 63 11.89 -5.54 -0.34
N ALA A 64 13.14 -5.64 0.14
CA ALA A 64 13.63 -4.96 1.33
C ALA A 64 14.82 -4.06 0.97
N ASP A 65 14.64 -3.11 0.04
CA ASP A 65 15.68 -2.17 -0.38
C ASP A 65 16.16 -1.29 0.80
N PRO A 66 17.43 -1.44 1.24
CA PRO A 66 17.96 -0.65 2.35
C PRO A 66 18.00 0.86 2.06
N ASN A 67 18.14 1.27 0.80
CA ASN A 67 18.18 2.69 0.43
C ASN A 67 16.82 3.35 0.66
N VAL A 68 15.74 2.63 0.34
CA VAL A 68 14.38 3.09 0.61
C VAL A 68 14.13 3.11 2.11
N LEU A 69 14.39 2.00 2.81
CA LEU A 69 14.13 1.92 4.25
C LEU A 69 14.88 3.00 5.04
N LEU A 70 16.12 3.33 4.67
CA LEU A 70 16.88 4.43 5.28
C LEU A 70 16.32 5.82 4.94
N ALA A 71 15.86 6.05 3.71
CA ALA A 71 15.30 7.32 3.29
C ALA A 71 13.98 7.67 4.01
N PHE A 72 13.30 6.67 4.57
CA PHE A 72 12.07 6.81 5.35
C PHE A 72 12.30 6.73 6.87
N ALA A 73 13.55 6.70 7.33
CA ALA A 73 13.87 6.71 8.75
C ALA A 73 13.24 7.93 9.46
N ASN A 74 12.58 7.69 10.60
CA ASN A 74 11.90 8.67 11.45
C ASN A 74 10.74 9.42 10.78
N THR A 75 10.16 8.87 9.70
CA THR A 75 9.01 9.50 9.00
C THR A 75 7.64 9.04 9.50
N ASN A 76 7.60 8.00 10.35
CA ASN A 76 6.39 7.28 10.78
C ASN A 76 5.60 6.58 9.66
N VAL A 77 6.10 6.56 8.42
CA VAL A 77 5.51 5.78 7.32
C VAL A 77 5.66 4.29 7.62
N GLU A 78 4.55 3.57 7.54
CA GLU A 78 4.48 2.12 7.71
C GLU A 78 4.87 1.40 6.42
N PHE A 79 5.64 0.31 6.57
CA PHE A 79 6.09 -0.52 5.47
C PHE A 79 5.59 -1.96 5.58
N ILE A 80 4.95 -2.41 4.49
CA ILE A 80 4.97 -3.81 4.09
C ILE A 80 6.18 -3.98 3.17
N ILE A 81 7.07 -4.93 3.48
CA ILE A 81 8.22 -5.26 2.64
C ILE A 81 8.07 -6.64 1.99
N GLY A 82 8.64 -6.79 0.81
CA GLY A 82 8.56 -8.03 0.04
C GLY A 82 9.75 -8.95 0.28
N LEU A 83 9.44 -10.26 0.34
CA LEU A 83 10.40 -11.33 0.17
C LEU A 83 10.04 -12.04 -1.14
N GLY A 84 10.85 -11.82 -2.18
CA GLY A 84 10.56 -12.29 -3.55
C GLY A 84 10.44 -13.81 -3.69
N ASN A 85 9.75 -14.25 -4.74
CA ASN A 85 9.47 -15.67 -5.01
C ASN A 85 10.76 -16.51 -5.13
N GLU A 86 11.84 -15.90 -5.63
CA GLU A 86 13.17 -16.49 -5.76
C GLU A 86 13.81 -16.90 -4.42
N TYR A 87 13.34 -16.35 -3.30
CA TYR A 87 13.83 -16.68 -1.97
C TYR A 87 13.06 -17.81 -1.29
N LEU A 88 11.89 -18.23 -1.79
CA LEU A 88 11.00 -19.16 -1.08
C LEU A 88 11.71 -20.46 -0.68
N GLN A 89 12.45 -21.09 -1.60
CA GLN A 89 13.19 -22.31 -1.28
C GLN A 89 14.22 -22.09 -0.17
N ASN A 90 14.97 -20.99 -0.24
CA ASN A 90 15.98 -20.66 0.77
C ASN A 90 15.36 -20.34 2.13
N MET A 91 14.16 -19.75 2.17
CA MET A 91 13.48 -19.39 3.41
C MET A 91 12.87 -20.59 4.14
N THR A 92 12.88 -21.79 3.54
CA THR A 92 12.56 -23.03 4.27
C THR A 92 13.64 -23.40 5.29
N ASP A 93 14.87 -22.89 5.13
CA ASP A 93 16.01 -23.10 6.03
C ASP A 93 16.05 -22.01 7.12
N PRO A 94 15.95 -22.38 8.42
CA PRO A 94 15.97 -21.42 9.52
C PRO A 94 17.23 -20.54 9.58
N ILE A 95 18.40 -21.06 9.22
CA ILE A 95 19.65 -20.29 9.24
C ILE A 95 19.62 -19.21 8.17
N LYS A 96 19.13 -19.56 6.97
CA LYS A 96 19.00 -18.59 5.87
C LYS A 96 17.94 -17.53 6.16
N ALA A 97 16.80 -17.92 6.74
CA ALA A 97 15.76 -16.99 7.16
C ALA A 97 16.25 -16.03 8.25
N GLN A 98 16.97 -16.53 9.25
CA GLN A 98 17.59 -15.71 10.29
C GLN A 98 18.58 -14.71 9.70
N ASN A 99 19.49 -15.16 8.82
CA ASN A 99 20.43 -14.27 8.16
C ASN A 99 19.71 -13.18 7.35
N TRP A 100 18.66 -13.54 6.61
CA TRP A 100 17.88 -12.57 5.83
C TRP A 100 17.21 -11.52 6.74
N ILE A 101 16.54 -11.94 7.82
CA ILE A 101 15.88 -11.01 8.77
C ILE A 101 16.92 -10.09 9.44
N GLN A 102 18.03 -10.63 9.93
CA GLN A 102 19.06 -9.87 10.62
C GLN A 102 19.78 -8.86 9.70
N GLN A 103 19.86 -9.15 8.39
CA GLN A 103 20.53 -8.27 7.43
C GLN A 103 19.58 -7.28 6.75
N ARG A 104 18.33 -7.68 6.46
CA ARG A 104 17.41 -6.94 5.59
C ARG A 104 16.28 -6.26 6.34
N VAL A 105 15.99 -6.67 7.58
CA VAL A 105 14.83 -6.16 8.35
C VAL A 105 15.27 -5.52 9.66
N GLN A 106 15.93 -6.30 10.53
CA GLN A 106 16.26 -5.90 11.90
C GLN A 106 17.05 -4.57 12.00
N PRO A 107 18.01 -4.23 11.12
CA PRO A 107 18.77 -2.99 11.22
C PRO A 107 17.93 -1.72 11.07
N TYR A 108 16.72 -1.82 10.50
CA TYR A 108 15.86 -0.68 10.19
C TYR A 108 14.73 -0.48 11.21
N LEU A 109 14.36 -1.50 11.98
CA LEU A 109 13.16 -1.53 12.83
C LEU A 109 13.09 -0.43 13.91
N THR A 110 14.24 0.14 14.31
CA THR A 110 14.28 1.21 15.32
C THR A 110 13.93 2.59 14.76
N ARG A 111 14.06 2.80 13.46
CA ARG A 111 13.85 4.10 12.80
C ARG A 111 12.81 4.05 11.68
N THR A 112 12.56 2.89 11.10
CA THR A 112 11.61 2.70 10.00
C THR A 112 10.55 1.70 10.44
N LYS A 113 9.28 2.09 10.29
CA LYS A 113 8.13 1.33 10.81
C LYS A 113 7.75 0.20 9.86
N ILE A 114 8.58 -0.84 9.78
CA ILE A 114 8.25 -2.07 9.08
C ILE A 114 7.27 -2.86 9.95
N THR A 115 6.08 -3.15 9.42
CA THR A 115 4.98 -3.80 10.15
C THR A 115 4.61 -5.17 9.58
N CYS A 116 5.07 -5.48 8.36
CA CYS A 116 4.73 -6.74 7.69
C CYS A 116 5.81 -7.18 6.69
N ILE A 117 6.01 -8.49 6.58
CA ILE A 117 6.75 -9.14 5.49
C ILE A 117 5.74 -9.95 4.67
N THR A 118 5.63 -9.64 3.38
CA THR A 118 4.93 -10.49 2.40
C THR A 118 5.90 -11.50 1.82
N VAL A 119 5.72 -12.78 2.18
CA VAL A 119 6.51 -13.90 1.68
C VAL A 119 5.91 -14.37 0.36
N GLY A 120 6.60 -14.06 -0.73
CA GLY A 120 6.12 -14.28 -2.09
C GLY A 120 5.02 -13.32 -2.54
N ASN A 121 4.80 -13.28 -3.85
CA ASN A 121 3.75 -12.52 -4.51
C ASN A 121 3.18 -13.33 -5.69
N GLU A 122 1.86 -13.55 -5.68
CA GLU A 122 1.12 -14.30 -6.70
C GLU A 122 1.70 -15.68 -7.02
N VAL A 123 2.23 -16.38 -6.01
CA VAL A 123 2.96 -17.66 -6.17
C VAL A 123 2.16 -18.72 -6.92
N TYR A 124 0.83 -18.76 -6.72
CA TYR A 124 -0.06 -19.73 -7.35
C TYR A 124 -0.53 -19.37 -8.77
N LYS A 125 -0.09 -18.21 -9.29
CA LYS A 125 -0.41 -17.77 -10.65
C LYS A 125 0.40 -18.53 -11.70
N THR A 126 1.63 -18.92 -11.36
CA THR A 126 2.44 -19.82 -12.19
C THR A 126 2.18 -21.27 -11.79
N TYR A 127 2.38 -22.23 -12.70
CA TYR A 127 2.29 -23.67 -12.40
C TYR A 127 3.63 -24.24 -11.91
N ASP A 128 4.36 -23.47 -11.09
CA ASP A 128 5.60 -23.91 -10.47
C ASP A 128 5.30 -24.59 -9.13
N HIS A 129 5.10 -25.91 -9.17
CA HIS A 129 4.80 -26.72 -7.99
C HIS A 129 5.92 -26.69 -6.93
N GLN A 130 7.16 -26.38 -7.31
CA GLN A 130 8.24 -26.21 -6.34
C GLN A 130 8.05 -24.91 -5.55
N LEU A 131 7.66 -23.80 -6.19
CA LEU A 131 7.29 -22.58 -5.47
C LEU A 131 6.05 -22.77 -4.60
N TRP A 132 5.03 -23.50 -5.10
CA TRP A 132 3.81 -23.78 -4.34
C TRP A 132 4.10 -24.52 -3.03
N SER A 133 4.92 -25.57 -3.11
CA SER A 133 5.32 -26.39 -1.95
C SER A 133 6.24 -25.66 -0.98
N ASN A 134 6.99 -24.65 -1.45
CA ASN A 134 7.89 -23.88 -0.59
C ASN A 134 7.20 -22.71 0.15
N LEU A 135 6.03 -22.24 -0.31
CA LEU A 135 5.42 -21.02 0.22
C LEU A 135 5.10 -21.12 1.72
N LEU A 136 4.29 -22.10 2.12
CA LEU A 136 3.88 -22.25 3.52
C LEU A 136 5.08 -22.54 4.44
N PRO A 137 6.01 -23.47 4.12
CA PRO A 137 7.21 -23.66 4.93
C PRO A 137 8.05 -22.38 5.06
N ALA A 138 8.21 -21.59 3.99
CA ALA A 138 8.91 -20.31 4.06
C ALA A 138 8.22 -19.32 5.00
N MET A 139 6.89 -19.19 4.92
CA MET A 139 6.12 -18.33 5.83
C MET A 139 6.28 -18.75 7.30
N GLN A 140 6.19 -20.05 7.57
CA GLN A 140 6.36 -20.60 8.92
C GLN A 140 7.77 -20.35 9.46
N THR A 141 8.81 -20.59 8.66
CA THR A 141 10.19 -20.38 9.07
C THR A 141 10.49 -18.90 9.31
N VAL A 142 10.03 -17.99 8.44
CA VAL A 142 10.17 -16.54 8.64
C VAL A 142 9.46 -16.10 9.92
N TYR A 143 8.23 -16.54 10.15
CA TYR A 143 7.48 -16.21 11.37
C TYR A 143 8.18 -16.73 12.64
N ASN A 144 8.57 -18.00 12.67
CA ASN A 144 9.27 -18.58 13.81
C ASN A 144 10.59 -17.87 14.09
N THR A 145 11.29 -17.42 13.05
CA THR A 145 12.50 -16.62 13.19
C THR A 145 12.23 -15.26 13.83
N LEU A 146 11.14 -14.58 13.43
CA LEU A 146 10.72 -13.34 14.09
C LEU A 146 10.37 -13.57 15.56
N VAL A 147 9.66 -14.66 15.89
CA VAL A 147 9.37 -15.05 17.29
C VAL A 147 10.66 -15.26 18.08
N ASN A 148 11.61 -16.02 17.54
CA ASN A 148 12.90 -16.29 18.20
C ASN A 148 13.73 -15.03 18.44
N LEU A 149 13.59 -14.03 17.58
CA LEU A 149 14.24 -12.72 17.70
C LEU A 149 13.43 -11.72 18.55
N GLY A 150 12.23 -12.09 19.02
CA GLY A 150 11.32 -11.21 19.76
C GLY A 150 10.69 -10.08 18.93
N LEU A 151 10.60 -10.27 17.61
CA LEU A 151 10.12 -9.29 16.63
C LEU A 151 8.69 -9.54 16.15
N ASP A 152 8.06 -10.66 16.52
CA ASP A 152 6.73 -11.09 16.06
C ASP A 152 5.58 -10.15 16.48
N LYS A 153 5.80 -9.33 17.53
CA LYS A 153 4.85 -8.30 17.95
C LYS A 153 4.92 -7.02 17.13
N GLN A 154 6.03 -6.80 16.43
CA GLN A 154 6.26 -5.63 15.58
C GLN A 154 6.03 -5.95 14.10
N VAL A 155 6.46 -7.13 13.65
CA VAL A 155 6.45 -7.52 12.23
C VAL A 155 5.60 -8.77 12.05
N THR A 156 4.53 -8.64 11.28
CA THR A 156 3.66 -9.75 10.89
C THR A 156 4.16 -10.45 9.62
N VAL A 157 3.70 -11.67 9.37
CA VAL A 157 4.01 -12.44 8.15
C VAL A 157 2.72 -12.78 7.41
N THR A 158 2.71 -12.51 6.11
CA THR A 158 1.60 -12.85 5.21
C THR A 158 2.15 -13.20 3.81
N THR A 159 1.27 -13.43 2.85
CA THR A 159 1.56 -13.61 1.42
C THR A 159 0.45 -12.96 0.60
N ALA A 160 0.76 -12.54 -0.63
CA ALA A 160 -0.18 -11.88 -1.53
C ALA A 160 -0.58 -12.79 -2.69
N HIS A 161 -1.88 -12.86 -2.98
CA HIS A 161 -2.43 -13.76 -4.00
C HIS A 161 -3.12 -13.00 -5.14
N SER A 162 -2.89 -13.44 -6.38
CA SER A 162 -3.79 -13.10 -7.50
C SER A 162 -5.18 -13.71 -7.25
N LEU A 163 -6.22 -13.10 -7.78
CA LEU A 163 -7.57 -13.71 -7.80
C LEU A 163 -7.65 -14.99 -8.66
N ASP A 164 -6.62 -15.31 -9.44
CA ASP A 164 -6.49 -16.58 -10.20
C ASP A 164 -6.45 -17.83 -9.31
N ILE A 165 -6.42 -17.67 -7.98
CA ILE A 165 -6.62 -18.75 -7.02
C ILE A 165 -8.08 -19.21 -6.91
N LEU A 166 -9.03 -18.42 -7.43
CA LEU A 166 -10.46 -18.74 -7.41
C LEU A 166 -10.86 -19.55 -8.65
N SER A 167 -11.67 -20.59 -8.45
CA SER A 167 -12.37 -21.29 -9.53
C SER A 167 -13.75 -20.69 -9.80
N LEU A 168 -14.40 -20.18 -8.74
CA LEU A 168 -15.69 -19.50 -8.78
C LEU A 168 -15.56 -18.17 -8.06
N SER A 169 -16.11 -17.12 -8.66
CA SER A 169 -16.12 -15.76 -8.08
C SER A 169 -17.42 -14.99 -8.35
N PHE A 170 -18.35 -15.56 -9.11
CA PHE A 170 -19.64 -14.95 -9.41
C PHE A 170 -20.78 -15.99 -9.42
N PRO A 171 -21.90 -15.75 -8.71
CA PRO A 171 -22.09 -14.64 -7.76
C PRO A 171 -21.16 -14.76 -6.53
N PRO A 172 -20.85 -13.67 -5.79
CA PRO A 172 -19.83 -13.69 -4.74
C PRO A 172 -20.04 -14.76 -3.66
N SER A 173 -21.28 -15.08 -3.29
CA SER A 173 -21.60 -16.08 -2.27
C SER A 173 -21.14 -17.52 -2.57
N VAL A 174 -20.87 -17.83 -3.85
CA VAL A 174 -20.36 -19.15 -4.25
C VAL A 174 -18.85 -19.16 -4.45
N GLY A 175 -18.16 -18.09 -4.03
CA GLY A 175 -16.73 -17.97 -4.14
C GLY A 175 -16.01 -19.21 -3.61
N ALA A 176 -15.12 -19.78 -4.43
CA ALA A 176 -14.41 -21.01 -4.11
C ALA A 176 -13.00 -20.99 -4.69
N PHE A 177 -12.03 -21.49 -3.93
CA PHE A 177 -10.67 -21.68 -4.42
C PHE A 177 -10.63 -22.77 -5.49
N ARG A 178 -9.59 -22.76 -6.33
CA ARG A 178 -9.32 -23.85 -7.26
C ARG A 178 -9.01 -25.15 -6.51
N GLN A 179 -9.52 -26.25 -7.04
CA GLN A 179 -9.39 -27.56 -6.41
C GLN A 179 -7.93 -28.02 -6.31
N ASP A 180 -7.11 -27.72 -7.32
CA ASP A 180 -5.68 -28.08 -7.35
C ASP A 180 -4.83 -27.29 -6.35
N LEU A 181 -5.36 -26.19 -5.80
CA LEU A 181 -4.73 -25.39 -4.75
C LEU A 181 -5.27 -25.69 -3.35
N GLY A 182 -6.26 -26.57 -3.22
CA GLY A 182 -7.03 -26.77 -1.99
C GLY A 182 -6.18 -27.09 -0.76
N GLU A 183 -5.25 -28.05 -0.87
CA GLU A 183 -4.36 -28.42 0.24
C GLU A 183 -3.43 -27.26 0.64
N TYR A 184 -2.83 -26.60 -0.35
CA TYR A 184 -1.93 -25.47 -0.12
C TYR A 184 -2.64 -24.31 0.57
N LEU A 185 -3.79 -23.90 0.05
CA LEU A 185 -4.57 -22.79 0.60
C LEU A 185 -5.15 -23.13 1.97
N HIS A 186 -5.59 -24.39 2.21
CA HIS A 186 -5.99 -24.80 3.55
C HIS A 186 -4.85 -24.62 4.56
N GLY A 187 -3.62 -25.01 4.22
CA GLY A 187 -2.45 -24.80 5.07
C GLY A 187 -2.13 -23.32 5.32
N ILE A 188 -2.23 -22.49 4.28
CA ILE A 188 -2.03 -21.04 4.38
C ILE A 188 -3.09 -20.38 5.27
N LEU A 189 -4.36 -20.74 5.13
CA LEU A 189 -5.44 -20.21 5.96
C LEU A 189 -5.28 -20.60 7.44
N ASN A 190 -4.92 -21.86 7.73
CA ASN A 190 -4.62 -22.29 9.09
C ASN A 190 -3.46 -21.48 9.70
N PHE A 191 -2.43 -21.20 8.92
CA PHE A 191 -1.33 -20.33 9.35
C PHE A 191 -1.83 -18.91 9.68
N HIS A 192 -2.60 -18.28 8.79
CA HIS A 192 -3.17 -16.95 9.04
C HIS A 192 -4.03 -16.89 10.30
N ALA A 193 -4.90 -17.89 10.52
CA ALA A 193 -5.71 -18.01 11.73
C ALA A 193 -4.84 -18.14 12.99
N GLN A 194 -3.79 -18.96 12.94
CA GLN A 194 -2.88 -19.19 14.08
C GLN A 194 -2.10 -17.92 14.46
N VAL A 195 -1.55 -17.20 13.48
CA VAL A 195 -0.69 -16.03 13.73
C VAL A 195 -1.45 -14.71 13.70
N LYS A 196 -2.76 -14.75 13.43
CA LYS A 196 -3.67 -13.60 13.30
C LYS A 196 -3.19 -12.58 12.28
N SER A 197 -2.71 -13.05 11.13
CA SER A 197 -2.33 -12.20 10.00
C SER A 197 -3.40 -12.15 8.93
N PRO A 198 -3.51 -11.04 8.16
CA PRO A 198 -4.49 -10.92 7.10
C PRO A 198 -4.12 -11.78 5.89
N PHE A 199 -5.13 -12.17 5.11
CA PHE A 199 -4.99 -12.78 3.80
C PHE A 199 -4.96 -11.66 2.74
N LEU A 200 -3.84 -11.48 2.04
CA LEU A 200 -3.70 -10.40 1.06
C LEU A 200 -4.08 -10.84 -0.35
N ILE A 201 -4.85 -10.01 -1.04
CA ILE A 201 -5.22 -10.22 -2.44
C ILE A 201 -4.83 -9.04 -3.34
N ASN A 202 -4.41 -9.39 -4.55
CA ASN A 202 -4.23 -8.47 -5.67
C ASN A 202 -5.50 -8.56 -6.53
N ALA A 203 -6.34 -7.53 -6.47
CA ALA A 203 -7.69 -7.55 -7.05
C ALA A 203 -7.85 -6.42 -8.08
N TYR A 204 -8.05 -6.79 -9.34
CA TYR A 204 -8.10 -5.84 -10.45
C TYR A 204 -9.37 -6.04 -11.29
N PRO A 205 -10.44 -5.24 -11.04
CA PRO A 205 -11.61 -5.19 -11.92
C PRO A 205 -11.29 -4.90 -13.38
N TYR A 206 -10.18 -4.20 -13.64
CA TYR A 206 -9.67 -3.91 -14.98
C TYR A 206 -9.55 -5.16 -15.85
N PHE A 207 -9.00 -6.26 -15.34
CA PHE A 207 -8.78 -7.46 -16.16
C PHE A 207 -10.10 -8.08 -16.63
N ALA A 208 -11.12 -8.14 -15.78
CA ALA A 208 -12.43 -8.64 -16.17
C ALA A 208 -13.08 -7.78 -17.28
N TYR A 209 -12.95 -6.45 -17.18
CA TYR A 209 -13.43 -5.55 -18.23
C TYR A 209 -12.63 -5.67 -19.52
N LYS A 210 -11.29 -5.71 -19.44
CA LYS A 210 -10.39 -5.87 -20.58
C LYS A 210 -10.72 -7.14 -21.37
N ASP A 211 -10.96 -8.25 -20.68
CA ASP A 211 -11.21 -9.55 -21.31
C ASP A 211 -12.62 -9.65 -21.91
N LYS A 212 -13.61 -8.99 -21.30
CA LYS A 212 -15.03 -9.08 -21.70
C LYS A 212 -15.74 -7.72 -21.68
N PRO A 213 -15.32 -6.73 -22.49
CA PRO A 213 -15.83 -5.36 -22.42
C PRO A 213 -17.32 -5.24 -22.82
N ASN A 214 -17.85 -6.24 -23.53
CA ASN A 214 -19.27 -6.31 -23.93
C ASN A 214 -20.16 -7.00 -22.87
N GLU A 215 -19.58 -7.76 -21.94
CA GLU A 215 -20.33 -8.46 -20.88
C GLU A 215 -20.19 -7.74 -19.53
N VAL A 216 -19.05 -7.11 -19.27
CA VAL A 216 -18.75 -6.40 -18.02
C VAL A 216 -19.04 -4.91 -18.19
N PRO A 217 -20.04 -4.34 -17.51
CA PRO A 217 -20.35 -2.92 -17.65
C PRO A 217 -19.22 -2.04 -17.12
N LEU A 218 -18.75 -1.07 -17.91
CA LEU A 218 -17.67 -0.17 -17.51
C LEU A 218 -17.99 0.59 -16.21
N ASN A 219 -19.23 1.07 -16.06
CA ASN A 219 -19.63 1.78 -14.84
C ASN A 219 -19.54 0.91 -13.58
N TYR A 220 -19.74 -0.41 -13.70
CA TYR A 220 -19.67 -1.36 -12.58
C TYR A 220 -18.23 -1.57 -12.09
N VAL A 221 -17.25 -1.50 -12.99
CA VAL A 221 -15.83 -1.67 -12.64
C VAL A 221 -15.15 -0.34 -12.28
N LEU A 222 -15.75 0.80 -12.59
CA LEU A 222 -15.24 2.15 -12.26
C LEU A 222 -15.92 2.81 -11.04
N PHE A 223 -16.72 2.07 -10.27
CA PHE A 223 -17.52 2.60 -9.15
C PHE A 223 -18.48 3.74 -9.53
N GLN A 224 -18.91 3.78 -10.80
CA GLN A 224 -19.85 4.77 -11.30
C GLN A 224 -21.31 4.30 -11.11
N PRO A 225 -22.31 5.20 -11.14
CA PRO A 225 -23.71 4.81 -11.05
C PRO A 225 -24.09 3.74 -12.08
N ASN A 226 -24.64 2.62 -11.59
CA ASN A 226 -25.06 1.48 -12.39
C ASN A 226 -26.16 0.69 -11.66
N GLN A 227 -26.73 -0.33 -12.31
CA GLN A 227 -27.81 -1.13 -11.72
C GLN A 227 -27.34 -2.05 -10.58
N GLY A 228 -26.04 -2.32 -10.50
CA GLY A 228 -25.43 -3.31 -9.62
C GLY A 228 -25.73 -4.73 -10.06
N THR A 229 -25.19 -5.70 -9.32
CA THR A 229 -25.52 -7.12 -9.44
C THR A 229 -26.12 -7.61 -8.12
N MET A 230 -27.16 -8.44 -8.21
CA MET A 230 -27.81 -9.05 -7.05
C MET A 230 -27.26 -10.46 -6.89
N ASP A 231 -26.67 -10.76 -5.73
CA ASP A 231 -26.33 -12.13 -5.38
C ASP A 231 -27.62 -12.91 -5.03
N PRO A 232 -27.97 -13.97 -5.77
CA PRO A 232 -29.26 -14.64 -5.62
C PRO A 232 -29.38 -15.48 -4.34
N SER A 233 -28.24 -15.86 -3.75
CA SER A 233 -28.22 -16.71 -2.54
C SER A 233 -28.35 -15.87 -1.28
N THR A 234 -27.80 -14.66 -1.29
CA THR A 234 -27.70 -13.78 -0.11
C THR A 234 -28.58 -12.54 -0.19
N ASN A 235 -29.10 -12.20 -1.37
CA ASN A 235 -29.76 -10.92 -1.68
C ASN A 235 -28.88 -9.69 -1.42
N LEU A 236 -27.56 -9.85 -1.37
CA LEU A 236 -26.63 -8.73 -1.27
C LEU A 236 -26.48 -8.06 -2.64
N LYS A 237 -26.57 -6.73 -2.66
CA LYS A 237 -26.38 -5.91 -3.86
C LYS A 237 -24.95 -5.42 -3.92
N TYR A 238 -24.27 -5.74 -5.01
CA TYR A 238 -22.94 -5.23 -5.32
C TYR A 238 -23.10 -4.13 -6.35
N ASP A 239 -22.76 -2.88 -5.99
CA ASP A 239 -22.75 -1.74 -6.91
C ASP A 239 -21.41 -1.61 -7.66
N ASN A 240 -20.40 -2.40 -7.29
CA ASN A 240 -19.09 -2.42 -7.93
C ASN A 240 -18.42 -3.79 -7.87
N MET A 241 -17.52 -4.06 -8.82
CA MET A 241 -16.84 -5.35 -8.93
C MET A 241 -15.81 -5.61 -7.84
N LEU A 242 -15.07 -4.61 -7.36
CA LEU A 242 -14.03 -4.83 -6.35
C LEU A 242 -14.63 -5.41 -5.06
N PHE A 243 -15.78 -4.89 -4.63
CA PHE A 243 -16.48 -5.40 -3.45
C PHE A 243 -17.00 -6.82 -3.66
N ALA A 244 -17.47 -7.14 -4.87
CA ALA A 244 -17.86 -8.50 -5.25
C ALA A 244 -16.66 -9.47 -5.22
N GLN A 245 -15.49 -9.04 -5.69
CA GLN A 245 -14.26 -9.84 -5.66
C GLN A 245 -13.78 -10.11 -4.22
N ILE A 246 -13.80 -9.10 -3.36
CA ILE A 246 -13.44 -9.25 -1.94
C ILE A 246 -14.38 -10.26 -1.24
N ASP A 247 -15.69 -10.14 -1.47
CA ASP A 247 -16.67 -11.03 -0.84
C ASP A 247 -16.64 -12.46 -1.42
N ALA A 248 -16.24 -12.62 -2.68
CA ALA A 248 -15.96 -13.94 -3.25
C ALA A 248 -14.79 -14.63 -2.54
N VAL A 249 -13.73 -13.88 -2.20
CA VAL A 249 -12.60 -14.42 -1.42
C VAL A 249 -13.04 -14.76 0.00
N TYR A 250 -13.81 -13.89 0.68
CA TYR A 250 -14.38 -14.23 1.99
C TYR A 250 -15.24 -15.50 1.94
N SER A 251 -16.03 -15.68 0.88
CA SER A 251 -16.85 -16.87 0.69
C SER A 251 -15.99 -18.13 0.49
N ALA A 252 -14.89 -18.02 -0.28
CA ALA A 252 -13.94 -19.11 -0.47
C ALA A 252 -13.24 -19.51 0.83
N ILE A 253 -12.79 -18.52 1.63
CA ILE A 253 -12.20 -18.74 2.95
C ILE A 253 -13.20 -19.41 3.90
N LYS A 254 -14.46 -18.96 3.88
CA LYS A 254 -15.55 -19.56 4.66
C LYS A 254 -15.83 -21.01 4.27
N ALA A 255 -15.81 -21.32 2.97
CA ALA A 255 -15.96 -22.69 2.47
C ALA A 255 -14.84 -23.62 2.95
N MET A 256 -13.66 -23.06 3.25
CA MET A 256 -12.52 -23.77 3.86
C MET A 256 -12.55 -23.79 5.39
N GLY A 257 -13.65 -23.36 6.02
CA GLY A 257 -13.85 -23.45 7.47
C GLY A 257 -13.39 -22.25 8.29
N HIS A 258 -12.94 -21.17 7.66
CA HIS A 258 -12.43 -19.98 8.35
C HIS A 258 -13.40 -18.79 8.27
N THR A 259 -13.63 -18.12 9.39
CA THR A 259 -14.47 -16.89 9.45
C THR A 259 -13.78 -15.74 10.17
N ASP A 260 -12.61 -16.03 10.70
CA ASP A 260 -11.75 -15.24 11.58
C ASP A 260 -10.60 -14.55 10.83
N ILE A 261 -10.40 -14.86 9.55
CA ILE A 261 -9.34 -14.31 8.71
C ILE A 261 -9.85 -13.05 7.99
N GLU A 262 -9.14 -11.94 8.20
CA GLU A 262 -9.39 -10.68 7.50
C GLU A 262 -8.77 -10.71 6.10
N VAL A 263 -9.52 -10.26 5.09
CA VAL A 263 -9.02 -10.06 3.71
C VAL A 263 -8.65 -8.59 3.52
N ARG A 264 -7.44 -8.34 3.03
CA ARG A 264 -6.97 -7.00 2.68
C ARG A 264 -6.43 -6.96 1.26
N ILE A 265 -6.44 -5.79 0.64
CA ILE A 265 -6.06 -5.64 -0.77
C ILE A 265 -4.62 -5.14 -0.81
N SER A 266 -3.70 -6.02 -1.19
CA SER A 266 -2.30 -5.65 -1.38
C SER A 266 -2.05 -4.89 -2.67
N GLU A 267 -2.92 -5.03 -3.66
CA GLU A 267 -2.84 -4.31 -4.92
C GLU A 267 -4.20 -4.16 -5.60
N THR A 268 -4.48 -2.95 -6.07
CA THR A 268 -5.54 -2.68 -7.04
C THR A 268 -5.23 -1.39 -7.77
N GLY A 269 -5.62 -1.28 -9.03
CA GLY A 269 -5.37 -0.11 -9.85
C GLY A 269 -5.94 -0.25 -11.25
N TRP A 270 -5.71 0.77 -12.06
CA TRP A 270 -6.19 0.81 -13.45
C TRP A 270 -5.14 1.51 -14.34
N PRO A 271 -4.72 0.89 -15.46
CA PRO A 271 -3.68 1.46 -16.29
C PRO A 271 -4.20 2.64 -17.12
N SER A 272 -3.39 3.69 -17.27
CA SER A 272 -3.74 4.88 -18.05
C SER A 272 -3.46 4.74 -19.54
N ARG A 273 -2.80 3.67 -19.96
CA ARG A 273 -2.46 3.40 -21.36
C ARG A 273 -2.15 1.92 -21.54
N GLY A 274 -2.67 1.30 -22.60
CA GLY A 274 -2.39 -0.09 -22.95
C GLY A 274 -2.14 -0.28 -24.44
N ASP A 275 -1.92 -1.54 -24.84
CA ASP A 275 -1.89 -1.97 -26.23
C ASP A 275 -3.30 -1.90 -26.87
N GLU A 276 -3.42 -2.09 -28.17
CA GLU A 276 -4.71 -1.97 -28.90
C GLU A 276 -5.79 -2.93 -28.37
N ASN A 277 -5.40 -4.10 -27.85
CA ASN A 277 -6.29 -5.10 -27.26
C ASN A 277 -6.54 -4.89 -25.75
N GLU A 278 -6.00 -3.83 -25.15
CA GLU A 278 -6.14 -3.51 -23.74
C GLU A 278 -7.26 -2.49 -23.50
N VAL A 279 -8.48 -2.89 -23.87
CA VAL A 279 -9.66 -2.04 -23.85
C VAL A 279 -9.88 -1.46 -22.45
N GLY A 280 -10.11 -0.15 -22.40
CA GLY A 280 -10.37 0.58 -21.15
C GLY A 280 -9.13 1.19 -20.51
N ALA A 281 -7.91 0.87 -20.96
CA ALA A 281 -6.68 1.48 -20.45
C ALA A 281 -6.50 2.93 -20.95
N THR A 282 -7.15 3.88 -20.30
CA THR A 282 -7.11 5.31 -20.63
C THR A 282 -6.88 6.15 -19.38
N PRO A 283 -6.31 7.38 -19.48
CA PRO A 283 -6.12 8.24 -18.32
C PRO A 283 -7.45 8.62 -17.66
N GLU A 284 -8.53 8.74 -18.44
CA GLU A 284 -9.88 9.02 -17.94
C GLU A 284 -10.40 7.90 -17.05
N ASN A 285 -10.35 6.65 -17.53
CA ASN A 285 -10.82 5.50 -16.75
C ASN A 285 -9.92 5.25 -15.53
N ALA A 286 -8.61 5.45 -15.65
CA ALA A 286 -7.70 5.35 -14.52
C ALA A 286 -7.99 6.40 -13.45
N GLY A 287 -8.27 7.65 -13.85
CA GLY A 287 -8.70 8.71 -12.96
C GLY A 287 -10.03 8.43 -12.28
N LEU A 288 -11.01 7.89 -13.01
CA LEU A 288 -12.30 7.47 -12.45
C LEU A 288 -12.13 6.32 -11.44
N TYR A 289 -11.40 5.26 -11.81
CA TYR A 289 -11.20 4.10 -10.93
C TYR A 289 -10.52 4.51 -9.62
N ASN A 290 -9.33 5.10 -9.70
CA ASN A 290 -8.54 5.44 -8.52
C ASN A 290 -9.19 6.56 -7.71
N GLY A 291 -9.76 7.59 -8.36
CA GLY A 291 -10.45 8.68 -7.67
C GLY A 291 -11.71 8.21 -6.92
N ASN A 292 -12.51 7.33 -7.51
CA ASN A 292 -13.69 6.79 -6.81
C ASN A 292 -13.29 5.81 -5.72
N LEU A 293 -12.25 5.00 -5.94
CA LEU A 293 -11.71 4.11 -4.92
C LEU A 293 -11.28 4.88 -3.66
N LEU A 294 -10.53 5.97 -3.82
CA LEU A 294 -10.11 6.82 -2.70
C LEU A 294 -11.31 7.39 -1.93
N ARG A 295 -12.38 7.79 -2.64
CA ARG A 295 -13.62 8.25 -1.99
C ARG A 295 -14.28 7.16 -1.16
N ARG A 296 -14.34 5.92 -1.67
CA ARG A 296 -14.91 4.77 -0.94
C ARG A 296 -14.10 4.47 0.34
N ILE A 297 -12.78 4.64 0.29
CA ILE A 297 -11.89 4.50 1.46
C ILE A 297 -12.15 5.63 2.47
N GLU A 298 -12.23 6.89 2.02
CA GLU A 298 -12.49 8.05 2.88
C GLU A 298 -13.85 7.94 3.60
N GLU A 299 -14.86 7.42 2.91
CA GLU A 299 -16.18 7.12 3.47
C GLU A 299 -16.20 5.90 4.40
N LYS A 300 -15.05 5.23 4.61
CA LYS A 300 -14.86 4.02 5.43
C LYS A 300 -15.83 2.91 5.05
N GLN A 301 -16.13 2.79 3.75
CA GLN A 301 -17.07 1.77 3.28
C GLN A 301 -16.48 0.37 3.44
N GLY A 302 -17.31 -0.55 3.92
CA GLY A 302 -17.08 -1.99 3.82
C GLY A 302 -17.80 -2.59 2.60
N THR A 303 -17.58 -3.88 2.36
CA THR A 303 -18.30 -4.64 1.33
C THR A 303 -19.71 -5.00 1.79
N PRO A 304 -20.64 -5.38 0.89
CA PRO A 304 -21.98 -5.83 1.27
C PRO A 304 -21.99 -6.97 2.30
N ALA A 305 -21.08 -7.95 2.22
CA ALA A 305 -21.00 -9.04 3.20
C ALA A 305 -20.24 -8.66 4.49
N LYS A 306 -19.45 -7.58 4.47
CA LYS A 306 -18.67 -7.07 5.62
C LYS A 306 -18.83 -5.55 5.78
N PRO A 307 -20.06 -5.02 5.99
CA PRO A 307 -20.32 -3.58 5.96
C PRO A 307 -19.64 -2.80 7.10
N ASN A 308 -19.29 -3.48 8.20
CA ASN A 308 -18.66 -2.87 9.37
C ASN A 308 -17.12 -2.97 9.37
N VAL A 309 -16.54 -3.55 8.32
CA VAL A 309 -15.08 -3.66 8.16
C VAL A 309 -14.70 -2.79 6.96
N PRO A 310 -14.14 -1.58 7.20
CA PRO A 310 -13.67 -0.72 6.11
C PRO A 310 -12.66 -1.45 5.23
N ILE A 311 -12.71 -1.17 3.93
CA ILE A 311 -11.72 -1.70 2.99
C ILE A 311 -10.31 -1.19 3.33
N ASP A 312 -9.35 -2.10 3.40
CA ASP A 312 -7.92 -1.79 3.56
C ASP A 312 -7.16 -2.10 2.27
N ILE A 313 -6.60 -1.07 1.63
CA ILE A 313 -6.12 -1.12 0.26
C ILE A 313 -4.74 -0.47 0.10
N TYR A 314 -3.89 -1.13 -0.68
CA TYR A 314 -2.71 -0.52 -1.31
C TYR A 314 -2.95 -0.31 -2.80
N VAL A 315 -2.96 0.95 -3.24
CA VAL A 315 -3.14 1.31 -4.65
C VAL A 315 -1.89 0.93 -5.44
N PHE A 316 -2.08 0.33 -6.61
CA PHE A 316 -1.04 -0.02 -7.56
C PHE A 316 -1.09 0.96 -8.76
N ALA A 317 -0.10 1.83 -8.96
CA ALA A 317 1.11 2.05 -8.14
C ALA A 317 1.49 3.54 -8.08
N LEU A 318 2.52 3.87 -7.29
CA LEU A 318 2.96 5.27 -7.15
C LEU A 318 3.42 5.88 -8.47
N PHE A 319 4.26 5.18 -9.23
CA PHE A 319 4.87 5.67 -10.46
C PHE A 319 4.60 4.77 -11.66
N ASN A 320 4.67 5.33 -12.86
CA ASN A 320 4.84 4.56 -14.08
C ASN A 320 6.22 3.90 -14.10
N GLU A 321 6.26 2.58 -14.27
CA GLU A 321 7.47 1.76 -14.18
C GLU A 321 7.94 1.32 -15.58
N ASN A 322 8.83 2.11 -16.20
CA ASN A 322 9.16 1.97 -17.62
C ASN A 322 9.93 0.69 -18.02
N GLN A 323 10.40 -0.11 -17.06
CA GLN A 323 11.09 -1.38 -17.33
C GLN A 323 10.25 -2.61 -17.04
N LYS A 324 8.96 -2.45 -16.63
CA LYS A 324 8.09 -3.61 -16.44
C LYS A 324 7.91 -4.38 -17.75
N PRO A 325 8.11 -5.72 -17.75
CA PRO A 325 7.90 -6.55 -18.91
C PRO A 325 6.40 -6.70 -19.22
N GLY A 326 6.07 -7.31 -20.36
CA GLY A 326 4.69 -7.59 -20.75
C GLY A 326 4.02 -6.44 -21.52
N PRO A 327 2.67 -6.38 -21.51
CA PRO A 327 1.91 -5.45 -22.33
C PRO A 327 2.12 -3.99 -21.92
N THR A 328 1.68 -3.05 -22.76
CA THR A 328 1.89 -1.61 -22.49
C THR A 328 1.25 -1.14 -21.19
N SER A 329 0.12 -1.72 -20.77
CA SER A 329 -0.51 -1.42 -19.49
C SER A 329 0.42 -1.54 -18.29
N GLU A 330 1.30 -2.55 -18.26
CA GLU A 330 2.21 -2.80 -17.14
C GLU A 330 3.12 -1.61 -16.83
N ARG A 331 3.44 -0.77 -17.83
CA ARG A 331 4.29 0.42 -17.69
C ARG A 331 3.50 1.69 -17.34
N ASN A 332 2.17 1.60 -17.20
CA ASN A 332 1.26 2.74 -17.14
C ASN A 332 0.21 2.65 -16.01
N TYR A 333 0.52 1.99 -14.88
CA TYR A 333 -0.33 1.95 -13.69
C TYR A 333 -0.11 3.10 -12.69
N GLY A 334 0.90 3.94 -12.91
CA GLY A 334 1.29 4.99 -12.00
C GLY A 334 0.23 6.05 -11.78
N LEU A 335 0.08 6.50 -10.53
CA LEU A 335 -0.60 7.75 -10.21
C LEU A 335 0.21 8.96 -10.69
N PHE A 336 1.55 8.84 -10.67
CA PHE A 336 2.49 9.88 -11.06
C PHE A 336 3.45 9.40 -12.16
N TYR A 337 3.85 10.34 -13.01
CA TYR A 337 5.06 10.17 -13.79
C TYR A 337 6.30 10.24 -12.88
N PRO A 338 7.45 9.70 -13.33
CA PRO A 338 8.70 9.75 -12.55
C PRO A 338 9.20 11.16 -12.22
N ASP A 339 8.73 12.20 -12.89
CA ASP A 339 9.02 13.60 -12.56
C ASP A 339 8.13 14.18 -11.44
N GLY A 340 7.19 13.39 -10.91
CA GLY A 340 6.24 13.80 -9.87
C GLY A 340 4.98 14.48 -10.38
N THR A 341 4.83 14.64 -11.70
CA THR A 341 3.57 15.15 -12.28
C THR A 341 2.48 14.06 -12.24
N PRO A 342 1.23 14.39 -11.92
CA PRO A 342 0.14 13.41 -11.92
C PRO A 342 -0.17 12.95 -13.35
N VAL A 343 -0.38 11.65 -13.55
CA VAL A 343 -0.76 11.08 -14.87
C VAL A 343 -2.19 11.46 -15.24
N TYR A 344 -3.06 11.57 -14.24
CA TYR A 344 -4.46 11.97 -14.33
C TYR A 344 -4.89 12.63 -13.01
N ASN A 345 -5.95 13.41 -13.03
CA ASN A 345 -6.41 14.13 -11.86
C ASN A 345 -7.27 13.24 -10.95
N ILE A 346 -6.77 12.93 -9.76
CA ILE A 346 -7.51 12.22 -8.68
C ILE A 346 -7.90 13.14 -7.52
N GLY A 347 -7.79 14.47 -7.70
CA GLY A 347 -8.07 15.44 -6.65
C GLY A 347 -6.97 15.60 -5.60
N VAL A 348 -5.78 15.04 -5.85
CA VAL A 348 -4.62 15.13 -4.95
C VAL A 348 -3.46 15.85 -5.65
N GLN A 349 -2.84 16.81 -4.97
CA GLN A 349 -1.64 17.50 -5.43
C GLN A 349 -0.48 17.20 -4.47
N GLY A 350 0.56 16.54 -4.97
CA GLY A 350 1.79 16.25 -4.22
C GLY A 350 2.90 17.24 -4.56
N TYR A 351 3.85 17.39 -3.65
CA TYR A 351 5.07 18.16 -3.87
C TYR A 351 6.27 17.23 -3.95
N LEU A 352 6.88 17.14 -5.14
CA LEU A 352 8.17 16.49 -5.33
C LEU A 352 9.28 17.56 -5.30
N PRO A 353 10.21 17.53 -4.33
CA PRO A 353 11.30 18.50 -4.27
C PRO A 353 12.15 18.48 -5.54
N GLU A 354 12.53 19.66 -6.03
CA GLU A 354 13.45 19.80 -7.16
C GLU A 354 14.86 19.26 -6.82
N LEU A 355 15.58 18.82 -7.85
CA LEU A 355 17.00 18.49 -7.72
C LEU A 355 17.79 19.79 -7.63
N ILE A 356 18.07 20.25 -6.42
CA ILE A 356 19.03 21.34 -6.22
C ILE A 356 20.43 20.74 -6.41
N TYR A 357 20.98 20.86 -7.61
CA TYR A 357 22.41 20.68 -7.82
C TYR A 357 23.10 21.87 -7.17
N SER A 358 23.52 21.71 -5.91
CA SER A 358 24.41 22.69 -5.29
C SER A 358 25.77 22.58 -5.99
N SER A 359 26.00 23.41 -7.01
CA SER A 359 27.37 23.82 -7.30
C SER A 359 27.88 24.50 -6.04
N ALA A 360 28.93 23.94 -5.43
CA ALA A 360 29.55 24.51 -4.25
C ALA A 360 30.01 25.93 -4.57
N THR A 361 29.16 26.91 -4.26
CA THR A 361 29.50 28.31 -4.16
C THR A 361 29.34 28.66 -2.70
N THR A 362 30.49 28.86 -2.04
CA THR A 362 30.58 29.40 -0.69
C THR A 362 29.98 30.78 -0.65
N ASN A 363 28.67 30.86 -0.41
CA ASN A 363 28.02 32.10 -0.01
C ASN A 363 27.92 32.10 1.52
N ASN A 364 28.75 32.94 2.14
CA ASN A 364 28.63 33.33 3.54
C ASN A 364 27.29 34.05 3.75
N GLY A 365 26.24 33.27 3.99
CA GLY A 365 24.92 33.77 4.35
C GLY A 365 24.91 34.18 5.82
N PHE A 366 25.04 35.48 6.07
CA PHE A 366 24.69 36.07 7.36
C PHE A 366 23.25 35.64 7.72
N SER A 367 23.11 34.92 8.84
CA SER A 367 21.83 34.44 9.33
C SER A 367 20.90 35.62 9.67
N ILE A 368 19.67 35.56 9.17
CA ILE A 368 18.58 36.50 9.44
C ILE A 368 18.27 36.59 10.95
N CYS A 369 18.64 35.57 11.74
CA CYS A 369 18.55 35.60 13.20
C CYS A 369 19.48 36.65 13.83
N SER A 370 20.61 36.98 13.21
CA SER A 370 21.57 37.97 13.74
C SER A 370 21.04 39.41 13.67
N LEU A 371 20.21 39.71 12.66
CA LEU A 371 19.58 41.03 12.49
C LEU A 371 18.42 41.25 13.47
N LEU A 372 17.68 40.19 13.79
CA LEU A 372 16.60 40.21 14.79
C LEU A 372 17.13 40.44 16.21
N VAL A 373 18.28 39.86 16.57
CA VAL A 373 18.90 40.07 17.90
C VAL A 373 19.41 41.51 18.05
N LEU A 374 19.95 42.12 17.00
CA LEU A 374 20.40 43.52 17.03
C LEU A 374 19.22 44.51 17.09
N ALA A 375 18.11 44.23 16.42
CA ALA A 375 16.91 45.06 16.49
C ALA A 375 16.25 45.04 17.88
N ILE A 376 16.26 43.88 18.55
CA ILE A 376 15.73 43.74 19.91
C ILE A 376 16.65 44.42 20.94
N ALA A 377 17.97 44.35 20.77
CA ALA A 377 18.92 45.04 21.66
C ALA A 377 18.81 46.58 21.57
N TYR A 378 18.49 47.12 20.39
CA TYR A 378 18.28 48.56 20.19
C TYR A 378 16.97 49.05 20.85
N LEU A 379 15.91 48.23 20.82
CA LEU A 379 14.61 48.54 21.42
C LEU A 379 14.59 48.40 22.96
N ILE A 380 15.53 47.65 23.55
CA ILE A 380 15.66 47.50 25.01
C ILE A 380 16.56 48.59 25.62
N SER A 381 17.34 49.32 24.80
CA SER A 381 18.27 50.36 25.26
C SER A 381 17.79 51.80 25.00
N SER A 382 16.53 51.99 24.59
CA SER A 382 15.89 53.30 24.38
C SER A 382 14.86 53.64 25.45
#